data_AF-A0A512NT65-F1
#
_entry.id   AF-A0A512NT65-F1
#
_cell.length_a   1.000
_cell.length_b   1.000
_cell.length_c   1.000
_cell.angle_alpha   90.00
_cell.angle_beta   90.00
_cell.angle_gamma   90.00
#
_symmetry.space_group_name_H-M   'P 1'
#
loop_
_entity.id
_entity.type
_entity.pdbx_description
1 polymer ?
#
loop_
_entity_poly.entity_id
_entity_poly.type
_entity_poly.pdbx_seq_one_letter_code
_entity_poly.pdbx_strand_id
1 'polypeptide(L)' 'MANQRPDLLARRLVRDMMIYTRGVKMRWVPLETVARRLVLKDANATSAALALAESEGWLTVKDGESLCLTDAGRQMAKL' A
#
# COMPACT_ATOMS: atom_id res chain seq x y z
N MET A 1 3.48 13.63 19.59
CA MET A 1 2.62 12.82 18.70
C MET A 1 3.53 12.15 17.69
N ALA A 2 3.53 10.82 17.60
CA ALA A 2 4.46 10.11 16.74
C ALA A 2 4.19 10.50 15.28
N ASN A 3 5.11 11.25 14.66
CA ASN A 3 5.13 11.51 13.22
C ASN A 3 5.31 10.17 12.50
N GLN A 4 4.22 9.42 12.30
CA GLN A 4 4.21 8.35 11.31
C GLN A 4 4.37 9.03 9.96
N ARG A 5 5.60 9.01 9.44
CA ARG A 5 5.89 9.62 8.16
C ARG A 5 5.13 8.84 7.07
N PRO A 6 4.18 9.46 6.36
CA PRO A 6 3.29 8.74 5.44
C PRO A 6 4.05 8.08 4.29
N ASP A 7 5.24 8.57 3.93
CA ASP A 7 6.15 7.97 2.95
C ASP A 7 6.68 6.60 3.37
N LEU A 8 7.11 6.44 4.64
CA LEU A 8 7.59 5.15 5.13
C LEU A 8 6.46 4.13 5.18
N LEU A 9 5.26 4.58 5.55
CA LEU A 9 4.08 3.73 5.58
C LEU A 9 3.62 3.33 4.18
N ALA A 10 3.64 4.25 3.22
CA ALA A 10 3.32 3.99 1.82
C ALA A 10 4.27 2.95 1.22
N ARG A 11 5.57 3.10 1.43
CA ARG A 11 6.57 2.11 0.97
C ARG A 11 6.34 0.73 1.60
N ARG A 12 6.00 0.70 2.89
CA ARG A 12 5.71 -0.54 3.61
C ARG A 12 4.43 -1.23 3.09
N LEU A 13 3.38 -0.46 2.79
CA LEU A 13 2.15 -0.94 2.16
C LEU A 13 2.43 -1.63 0.83
N VAL A 14 3.22 -0.98 -0.03
CA VAL A 14 3.57 -1.53 -1.34
C VAL A 14 4.42 -2.80 -1.22
N ARG A 15 5.38 -2.85 -0.29
CA ARG A 15 6.18 -4.05 -0.03
C ARG A 15 5.32 -5.21 0.49
N ASP A 16 4.39 -4.96 1.41
CA ASP A 16 3.51 -6.04 1.90
C ASP A 16 2.54 -6.51 0.81
N MET A 17 2.04 -5.60 -0.04
CA MET A 17 1.31 -5.95 -1.26
C MET A 17 2.13 -6.85 -2.18
N MET A 18 3.41 -6.53 -2.43
CA MET A 18 4.32 -7.35 -3.22
C MET A 18 4.50 -8.76 -2.64
N ILE A 19 4.64 -8.87 -1.31
CA ILE A 19 4.75 -10.16 -0.61
C ILE A 19 3.45 -10.95 -0.73
N TYR A 20 2.30 -10.30 -0.48
CA TYR A 20 0.99 -10.93 -0.50
C TYR A 20 0.61 -11.44 -1.89
N THR A 21 0.85 -10.64 -2.93
CA THR A 21 0.58 -11.05 -4.32
C THR A 21 1.68 -11.93 -4.89
N ARG A 22 2.77 -12.17 -4.16
CA ARG A 22 4.00 -12.83 -4.65
C ARG A 22 4.53 -12.17 -5.94
N GLY A 23 4.32 -10.87 -6.09
CA GLY A 23 4.71 -10.10 -7.27
C GLY A 23 3.80 -10.21 -8.49
N VAL A 24 2.67 -10.93 -8.38
CA VAL A 24 1.63 -10.95 -9.42
C VAL A 24 1.02 -9.56 -9.53
N LYS A 25 1.16 -8.93 -10.71
CA LYS A 25 0.53 -7.63 -11.02
C LYS A 25 -0.97 -7.76 -11.17
N MET A 26 -1.67 -6.63 -11.07
CA MET A 26 -3.10 -6.53 -11.41
C MET A 26 -4.02 -7.45 -10.60
N ARG A 27 -3.52 -7.95 -9.47
CA ARG A 27 -4.35 -8.68 -8.50
C ARG A 27 -4.92 -7.67 -7.52
N TRP A 28 -6.24 -7.58 -7.52
CA TRP A 28 -6.99 -6.80 -6.53
C TRP A 28 -6.95 -7.50 -5.18
N VAL A 29 -6.60 -6.75 -4.15
CA VAL A 29 -6.49 -7.21 -2.76
C VAL A 29 -7.31 -6.27 -1.89
N PRO A 30 -8.20 -6.80 -1.02
CA PRO A 30 -8.93 -5.95 -0.09
C PRO A 30 -7.98 -5.23 0.87
N LEU A 31 -8.17 -3.92 1.06
CA LEU A 31 -7.39 -3.08 1.96
C LEU A 31 -7.35 -3.67 3.38
N GLU A 32 -8.46 -4.21 3.87
CA GLU A 32 -8.51 -4.90 5.17
C GLU A 32 -7.45 -5.99 5.31
N THR A 33 -7.17 -6.73 4.23
CA THR A 33 -6.18 -7.82 4.26
C THR A 33 -4.78 -7.29 4.53
N VAL A 34 -4.44 -6.16 3.91
CA VAL A 34 -3.14 -5.50 4.06
C VAL A 34 -3.06 -4.74 5.38
N ALA A 35 -4.15 -4.05 5.77
CA ALA A 35 -4.23 -3.29 7.02
C ALA A 35 -4.09 -4.20 8.25
N ARG A 36 -4.73 -5.39 8.23
CA ARG A 36 -4.58 -6.39 9.30
C ARG A 36 -3.15 -6.90 9.40
N ARG A 37 -2.48 -7.18 8.26
CA ARG A 37 -1.08 -7.66 8.23
C ARG A 37 -0.09 -6.63 8.76
N LEU A 38 -0.30 -5.37 8.43
CA LEU A 38 0.56 -4.28 8.86
C LEU A 38 0.22 -3.73 10.25
N VAL A 39 -0.81 -4.28 10.90
CA VAL A 39 -1.32 -3.83 12.20
C VAL A 39 -1.53 -2.30 12.18
N LEU A 40 -2.16 -1.81 11.12
CA LEU A 40 -2.43 -0.39 10.95
C LEU A 40 -3.52 0.02 11.95
N LYS A 41 -3.13 0.74 12.99
CA LYS A 41 -4.04 1.22 14.05
C LYS A 41 -4.54 2.64 13.82
N ASP A 42 -3.89 3.38 12.93
CA ASP A 42 -4.21 4.76 12.60
C ASP A 42 -4.81 4.84 11.19
N ALA A 43 -6.12 5.08 11.14
CA ALA A 43 -6.86 5.19 9.89
C ALA A 43 -6.42 6.42 9.07
N ASN A 44 -6.09 7.54 9.73
CA ASN A 44 -5.67 8.76 9.03
C ASN A 44 -4.29 8.58 8.40
N ALA A 45 -3.35 7.99 9.14
CA ALA A 45 -2.02 7.69 8.60
C ALA A 45 -2.11 6.68 7.44
N THR A 46 -2.99 5.68 7.54
CA THR A 46 -3.22 4.69 6.47
C THR A 46 -3.77 5.36 5.22
N SER A 47 -4.81 6.19 5.35
CA SER A 47 -5.39 6.91 4.22
C SER A 47 -4.38 7.86 3.56
N ALA A 48 -3.57 8.57 4.34
CA ALA A 48 -2.51 9.44 3.80
C ALA A 48 -1.44 8.64 3.05
N ALA A 49 -1.06 7.46 3.56
CA ALA A 49 -0.09 6.59 2.91
C ALA A 49 -0.64 5.94 1.63
N LEU A 50 -1.92 5.60 1.59
CA LEU A 50 -2.60 5.10 0.39
C LEU A 50 -2.68 6.18 -0.69
N ALA A 51 -3.12 7.39 -0.31
CA ALA A 51 -3.17 8.53 -1.23
C ALA A 51 -1.79 8.85 -1.81
N LEU A 52 -0.74 8.77 -0.99
CA LEU A 52 0.63 8.94 -1.46
C LEU A 52 1.06 7.82 -2.41
N ALA A 53 0.82 6.56 -2.06
CA ALA A 53 1.18 5.41 -2.91
C ALA A 53 0.43 5.42 -4.26
N GLU A 54 -0.80 5.93 -4.27
CA GLU A 54 -1.58 6.14 -5.49
C GLU A 54 -1.06 7.31 -6.33
N SER A 55 -0.77 8.45 -5.69
CA SER A 55 -0.19 9.63 -6.35
C SER A 55 1.16 9.32 -7.00
N GLU A 56 1.99 8.49 -6.36
CA GLU A 56 3.28 8.03 -6.89
C GLU A 56 3.13 6.91 -7.94
N GLY A 57 1.91 6.46 -8.22
CA GLY A 57 1.60 5.41 -9.17
C GLY A 57 2.05 4.01 -8.74
N TRP A 58 2.36 3.78 -7.46
CA TRP A 58 2.80 2.49 -6.93
C TRP A 58 1.64 1.52 -6.69
N LEU A 59 0.47 2.07 -6.32
CA LEU A 59 -0.77 1.32 -6.17
C LEU A 59 -1.88 1.97 -6.98
N THR A 60 -2.86 1.17 -7.37
CA THR A 60 -4.16 1.67 -7.78
C THR A 60 -5.16 1.36 -6.68
N VAL A 61 -5.88 2.37 -6.20
CA VAL A 61 -6.94 2.21 -5.23
C VAL A 61 -8.27 2.24 -5.98
N LYS A 62 -9.11 1.24 -5.77
CA LYS A 62 -10.46 1.19 -6.29
C LYS A 62 -11.45 1.23 -5.13
N ASP A 63 -12.37 2.18 -5.20
CA ASP A 63 -13.46 2.40 -4.24
C ASP A 63 -12.98 2.57 -2.78
N GLY A 64 -11.70 2.90 -2.56
CA GLY A 64 -11.09 3.00 -1.23
C GLY A 64 -10.83 1.66 -0.53
N GLU A 65 -11.36 0.55 -1.05
CA GLU A 65 -11.36 -0.75 -0.37
C GLU A 65 -10.51 -1.81 -1.08
N SER A 66 -10.16 -1.59 -2.35
CA SER A 66 -9.40 -2.55 -3.15
C SER A 66 -8.10 -1.95 -3.63
N LEU A 67 -7.00 -2.63 -3.35
CA LEU A 67 -5.65 -2.23 -3.73
C LEU A 67 -5.13 -3.12 -4.84
N CYS A 68 -4.44 -2.53 -5.80
CA CYS A 68 -3.78 -3.24 -6.88
C CYS A 68 -2.33 -2.78 -7.00
N LEU A 69 -1.41 -3.74 -7.10
CA LEU A 69 0.00 -3.45 -7.29
C LEU A 69 0.32 -3.16 -8.76
N THR A 70 0.88 -1.98 -9.03
CA THR A 70 1.30 -1.55 -10.37
C THR A 70 2.71 -2.02 -10.70
N ASP A 71 3.14 -1.83 -11.95
CA ASP A 71 4.51 -2.14 -12.36
C ASP A 71 5.54 -1.24 -11.65
N ALA A 72 5.24 0.05 -11.49
CA ALA A 72 6.08 0.99 -10.73
C ALA A 72 6.16 0.59 -9.24
N GLY A 73 5.05 0.17 -8.64
CA GLY A 73 5.04 -0.32 -7.26
C GLY A 73 5.90 -1.57 -7.06
N ARG A 74 5.94 -2.48 -8.04
CA ARG A 74 6.83 -3.65 -8.00
C ARG A 74 8.29 -3.28 -8.08
N GLN A 75 8.65 -2.30 -8.91
CA GLN A 75 10.02 -1.81 -9.00
C GLN A 75 10.43 -1.14 -7.69
N MET A 76 9.57 -0.30 -7.14
CA MET A 76 9.81 0.36 -5.86
C MET A 76 9.98 -0.66 -4.73
N ALA A 77 9.17 -1.72 -4.67
CA ALA A 77 9.27 -2.76 -3.64
C ALA A 77 10.57 -3.57 -3.66
N LYS A 78 11.32 -3.54 -4.77
CA LYS A 78 12.62 -4.22 -4.92
C LYS A 78 13.81 -3.35 -4.51
N LEU A 79 13.63 -2.04 -4.36
CA LEU A 79 14.60 -1.10 -3.81
C LEU A 79 14.66 -1.24 -2.28
#